data_AF-A0A1X7FQ34-F1
#
_entry.id   AF-A0A1X7FQ34-F1
#
_cell.length_a   1.000
_cell.length_b   1.000
_cell.length_c   1.000
_cell.angle_alpha   90.00
_cell.angle_beta   90.00
_cell.angle_gamma   90.00
#
_symmetry.space_group_name_H-M   'P 1'
#
loop_
_entity.id
_entity.type
_entity.pdbx_description
1 polymer ?
#
loop_
_entity_poly.entity_id
_entity_poly.type
_entity_poly.pdbx_seq_one_letter_code
_entity_poly.pdbx_strand_id
1 'polypeptide(L)'
;MNQLAPTDSHLSLDLDFPLRDPASMIAQPYHLYVEKIDASKNMARYYAMSIEPTLFGDACLTRRWGLIGTGGQKLVHHFQCEEEAVELFLALLRQKRLRGYGSKYNSGQRMVG
;
A
#
# COMPACT_ATOMS: atom_id res chain seq x y z
N MET A 1 -21.08 -4.24 -61.51
CA MET A 1 -20.13 -3.32 -60.85
C MET A 1 -20.61 -3.12 -59.41
N ASN A 2 -20.22 -3.97 -58.46
CA ASN A 2 -19.01 -3.89 -57.61
C ASN A 2 -19.06 -2.61 -56.76
N GLN A 3 -19.23 -2.61 -55.43
CA GLN A 3 -18.43 -3.24 -54.36
C GLN A 3 -19.31 -3.44 -53.08
N LEU A 4 -19.42 -4.65 -52.51
CA LEU A 4 -18.79 -5.16 -51.26
C LEU A 4 -19.20 -4.51 -49.90
N ALA A 5 -20.22 -5.12 -49.27
CA ALA A 5 -20.24 -5.67 -47.89
C ALA A 5 -20.05 -4.76 -46.62
N PRO A 6 -20.46 -5.24 -45.41
CA PRO A 6 -21.23 -4.49 -44.40
C PRO A 6 -20.38 -4.21 -43.13
N THR A 7 -21.03 -4.10 -41.95
CA THR A 7 -20.48 -3.94 -40.58
C THR A 7 -20.05 -2.52 -40.19
N ASP A 8 -20.31 -2.01 -38.98
CA ASP A 8 -20.84 -2.64 -37.76
C ASP A 8 -21.48 -1.58 -36.85
N SER A 9 -22.59 -1.96 -36.24
CA SER A 9 -23.21 -1.27 -35.13
C SER A 9 -22.57 -1.78 -33.85
N HIS A 10 -21.49 -1.17 -33.34
CA HIS A 10 -21.09 -1.41 -31.95
C HIS A 10 -20.09 -0.37 -31.42
N LEU A 11 -20.60 0.71 -30.83
CA LEU A 11 -19.87 1.37 -29.74
C LEU A 11 -20.79 1.36 -28.53
N SER A 12 -20.78 0.18 -27.91
CA SER A 12 -21.26 -0.08 -26.56
C SER A 12 -20.74 1.00 -25.60
N LEU A 13 -21.65 1.65 -24.89
CA LEU A 13 -21.38 2.44 -23.68
C LEU A 13 -21.11 1.54 -22.47
N ASP A 14 -20.54 0.36 -22.71
CA ASP A 14 -20.03 -0.53 -21.68
C ASP A 14 -18.52 -0.38 -21.71
N LEU A 15 -18.04 0.74 -21.17
CA LEU A 15 -16.75 0.67 -20.52
C LEU A 15 -16.99 -0.21 -19.29
N ASP A 16 -16.83 -1.52 -19.50
CA ASP A 16 -16.57 -2.54 -18.50
C ASP A 16 -15.27 -2.16 -17.76
N PHE A 17 -15.33 -1.08 -16.99
CA PHE A 17 -14.52 -1.02 -15.79
C PHE A 17 -15.06 -2.16 -14.93
N PRO A 18 -14.23 -3.18 -14.60
CA PRO A 18 -14.69 -4.31 -13.83
C PRO A 18 -15.37 -3.72 -12.61
N LEU A 19 -16.68 -3.95 -12.50
CA LEU A 19 -17.55 -3.41 -11.46
C LEU A 19 -16.77 -3.54 -10.16
N ARG A 20 -16.19 -2.43 -9.71
CA ARG A 20 -15.58 -2.35 -8.39
C ARG A 20 -16.75 -2.63 -7.50
N ASP A 21 -16.82 -3.88 -7.05
CA ASP A 21 -17.88 -4.34 -6.17
C ASP A 21 -17.98 -3.26 -5.10
N PRO A 22 -19.13 -2.63 -4.84
CA PRO A 22 -19.22 -1.58 -3.83
C PRO A 22 -18.79 -2.09 -2.45
N ALA A 23 -18.67 -3.42 -2.29
CA ALA A 23 -18.05 -4.10 -1.16
C ALA A 23 -16.49 -4.10 -1.18
N SER A 24 -15.84 -4.01 -2.34
CA SER A 24 -14.39 -3.85 -2.53
C SER A 24 -13.96 -2.39 -2.40
N MET A 25 -14.22 -1.86 -1.22
CA MET A 25 -13.86 -0.51 -0.81
C MET A 25 -12.37 -0.21 -0.86
N ILE A 26 -11.53 -1.24 -0.83
CA ILE A 26 -10.09 -1.12 -1.02
C ILE A 26 -9.72 -1.90 -2.27
N ALA A 27 -9.07 -1.24 -3.23
CA ALA A 27 -8.71 -1.85 -4.51
C ALA A 27 -7.65 -2.96 -4.38
N GLN A 28 -6.80 -2.90 -3.36
CA GLN A 28 -5.74 -3.88 -3.12
C GLN A 28 -5.32 -3.92 -1.64
N PRO A 29 -4.81 -5.06 -1.13
CA PRO A 29 -4.32 -5.14 0.24
C PRO A 29 -3.09 -4.25 0.46
N TYR A 30 -3.22 -3.18 1.24
CA TYR A 30 -2.09 -2.35 1.66
C TYR A 30 -1.57 -2.85 3.01
N HIS A 31 -0.54 -3.69 2.99
CA HIS A 31 0.20 -4.08 4.19
C HIS A 31 1.69 -3.97 3.93
N LEU A 32 2.38 -3.21 4.77
CA LEU A 32 3.82 -3.06 4.67
C LEU A 32 4.48 -3.15 6.03
N TYR A 33 5.58 -3.91 6.07
CA TYR A 33 6.45 -4.01 7.21
C TYR A 33 7.89 -3.70 6.78
N VAL A 34 8.53 -2.75 7.46
CA VAL A 34 9.93 -2.37 7.20
C VAL A 34 10.69 -2.28 8.52
N GLU A 35 11.97 -2.60 8.46
CA GLU A 35 12.86 -2.61 9.62
C GLU A 35 14.05 -1.70 9.40
N LYS A 36 14.59 -1.23 10.52
CA LYS A 36 15.89 -0.57 10.57
C LYS A 36 16.71 -1.26 11.66
N ILE A 37 17.77 -1.94 11.22
CA ILE A 37 18.72 -2.62 12.09
C ILE A 37 20.09 -1.95 11.93
N ASP A 38 20.66 -1.50 13.03
CA ASP A 38 22.00 -0.93 13.11
C ASP A 38 22.70 -1.50 14.35
N ALA A 39 23.55 -2.51 14.12
CA ALA A 39 24.27 -3.21 15.17
C ALA A 39 25.25 -2.29 15.93
N SER A 40 25.84 -1.31 15.24
CA SER A 40 26.79 -0.37 15.85
C SER A 40 26.17 0.51 16.93
N LYS A 41 24.84 0.67 16.90
CA LYS A 41 24.05 1.49 17.83
C LYS A 41 23.10 0.69 18.70
N ASN A 42 23.21 -0.64 18.71
CA ASN A 42 22.26 -1.54 19.39
C ASN A 42 20.79 -1.18 19.06
N MET A 43 20.51 -0.92 17.79
CA MET A 43 19.21 -0.42 17.34
C MET A 43 18.53 -1.43 16.43
N ALA A 44 17.37 -1.91 16.84
CA ALA A 44 16.50 -2.79 16.06
C ALA A 44 15.06 -2.28 16.13
N ARG A 45 14.62 -1.52 15.12
CA ARG A 45 13.30 -0.90 15.07
C ARG A 45 12.47 -1.42 13.92
N TYR A 46 11.16 -1.50 14.13
CA TYR A 46 10.20 -1.79 13.07
C TYR A 46 9.27 -0.62 12.83
N TYR A 47 8.71 -0.58 11.62
CA TYR A 47 7.63 0.29 11.23
C TYR A 47 6.68 -0.50 10.32
N ALA A 48 5.41 -0.58 10.71
CA ALA A 48 4.38 -1.29 9.98
C ALA A 48 3.24 -0.32 9.63
N MET A 49 2.64 -0.50 8.46
CA MET A 49 1.49 0.26 8.00
C MET A 49 0.47 -0.67 7.34
N SER A 50 -0.82 -0.41 7.59
CA SER A 50 -1.92 -1.02 6.83
C SER A 50 -3.01 -0.02 6.51
N ILE A 51 -3.64 -0.16 5.34
CA ILE A 51 -4.89 0.53 5.03
C ILE A 51 -6.01 -0.49 5.07
N GLU A 52 -7.03 -0.23 5.88
CA GLU A 52 -8.17 -1.10 6.10
C GLU A 52 -9.47 -0.31 5.92
N PRO A 53 -10.52 -0.92 5.33
CA PRO A 53 -11.82 -0.28 5.27
C PRO A 53 -12.44 -0.26 6.66
N THR A 54 -13.20 0.78 6.95
CA THR A 54 -14.02 0.86 8.16
C THR A 54 -15.42 0.32 7.88
N LEU A 55 -16.21 0.09 8.94
CA LEU A 55 -17.61 -0.36 8.82
C LEU A 55 -18.52 0.64 8.10
N PHE A 56 -18.10 1.91 7.95
CA PHE A 56 -18.96 3.00 7.49
C PHE A 56 -18.77 3.41 6.04
N GLY A 57 -17.84 2.80 5.30
CA GLY A 57 -17.52 3.34 3.99
C GLY A 57 -16.28 4.25 3.97
N ASP A 58 -15.56 4.37 5.07
CA ASP A 58 -14.34 5.17 5.15
C ASP A 58 -13.08 4.28 5.11
N ALA A 59 -11.92 4.84 4.79
CA ALA A 59 -10.63 4.17 4.86
C ALA A 59 -9.85 4.58 6.13
N CYS A 60 -9.07 3.66 6.71
CA CYS A 60 -8.18 4.00 7.82
C CYS A 60 -6.76 3.50 7.59
N LEU A 61 -5.77 4.38 7.85
CA LEU A 61 -4.35 4.02 7.86
C LEU A 61 -3.91 3.74 9.30
N THR A 62 -3.65 2.48 9.59
CA THR A 62 -3.01 2.07 10.85
C THR A 62 -1.50 2.09 10.69
N ARG A 63 -0.80 2.72 11.63
CA ARG A 63 0.66 2.76 11.72
C ARG A 63 1.09 2.16 13.04
N ARG A 64 2.09 1.28 13.02
CA ARG A 64 2.69 0.68 14.22
C ARG A 64 4.20 0.82 14.16
N TRP A 65 4.85 1.10 15.28
CA TRP A 65 6.31 1.24 15.32
C TRP A 65 6.86 0.99 16.71
N GLY A 66 8.11 0.54 16.79
CA GLY A 66 8.75 0.26 18.07
C GLY A 66 10.06 -0.48 17.93
N LEU A 67 10.59 -0.96 19.06
CA LEU A 67 11.67 -1.93 19.05
C LEU A 67 11.12 -3.28 18.55
N ILE A 68 11.93 -4.01 17.77
CA ILE A 68 11.60 -5.37 17.36
C ILE A 68 11.49 -6.25 18.63
N GLY A 69 10.44 -7.06 18.71
CA GLY A 69 10.14 -7.89 19.88
C GLY A 69 9.35 -7.20 21.01
N THR A 70 8.93 -5.94 20.82
CA THR A 70 8.12 -5.20 21.81
C THR A 70 6.75 -4.79 21.25
N GLY A 71 5.80 -4.48 22.14
CA GLY A 71 4.46 -4.03 21.75
C GLY A 71 4.42 -2.75 20.92
N GLY A 72 5.43 -1.89 21.06
CA GLY A 72 5.56 -0.64 20.30
C GLY A 72 4.43 0.37 20.57
N GLN A 73 4.21 1.24 19.60
CA GLN A 73 3.17 2.28 19.57
C GLN A 73 2.28 2.07 18.33
N LYS A 74 1.04 2.54 18.41
CA LYS A 74 0.06 2.51 17.32
C LYS A 74 -0.53 3.91 17.13
N LEU A 75 -0.78 4.31 15.88
CA LEU A 75 -1.63 5.45 15.54
C LEU A 75 -2.51 5.10 14.36
N VAL A 76 -3.76 5.54 14.39
CA VAL A 76 -4.74 5.37 13.32
C VAL A 76 -5.11 6.74 12.76
N HIS A 77 -5.13 6.86 11.44
CA HIS A 77 -5.68 8.00 10.71
C HIS A 77 -6.92 7.55 9.97
N HIS A 78 -8.00 8.34 10.02
CA HIS A 78 -9.25 8.07 9.30
C HIS A 78 -9.35 9.01 8.11
N PHE A 79 -9.86 8.50 7.00
CA PHE A 79 -10.00 9.18 5.72
C PHE A 79 -11.35 8.82 5.10
N GLN A 80 -11.99 9.77 4.44
CA GLN A 80 -13.25 9.50 3.74
C GLN A 80 -13.02 8.66 2.46
N CYS A 81 -11.83 8.78 1.87
CA CYS A 81 -11.48 8.17 0.60
C CYS A 81 -10.19 7.32 0.72
N GLU A 82 -10.11 6.23 -0.05
CA GLU A 82 -8.92 5.36 -0.09
C GLU A 82 -7.70 6.15 -0.58
N GLU A 83 -7.89 7.03 -1.56
CA GLU A 83 -6.85 7.79 -2.25
C GLU A 83 -6.06 8.64 -1.26
N GLU A 84 -6.72 9.31 -0.32
CA GLU A 84 -6.07 10.11 0.74
C GLU A 84 -5.22 9.24 1.68
N ALA A 85 -5.73 8.07 2.04
CA ALA A 85 -5.00 7.12 2.86
C ALA A 85 -3.74 6.60 2.12
N VAL A 86 -3.85 6.35 0.82
CA VAL A 86 -2.76 5.90 -0.05
C VAL A 86 -1.72 6.99 -0.22
N GLU A 87 -2.12 8.25 -0.41
CA GLU A 87 -1.19 9.38 -0.49
C GLU A 87 -0.32 9.49 0.77
N LEU A 88 -0.94 9.45 1.96
CA LEU A 88 -0.20 9.48 3.21
C LEU A 88 0.67 8.23 3.39
N PHE A 89 0.17 7.04 3.03
CA PHE A 89 0.92 5.79 3.08
C PHE A 89 2.21 5.88 2.24
N LEU A 90 2.11 6.38 1.00
CA LEU A 90 3.25 6.53 0.09
C LEU A 90 4.23 7.61 0.57
N ALA A 91 3.72 8.73 1.10
CA ALA A 91 4.55 9.79 1.67
C ALA A 91 5.38 9.26 2.87
N LEU A 92 4.73 8.54 3.78
CA LEU A 92 5.41 7.91 4.93
C LEU A 92 6.41 6.86 4.48
N LEU A 93 6.08 6.04 3.48
CA LEU A 93 6.99 5.04 2.95
C LEU A 93 8.27 5.67 2.40
N ARG A 94 8.15 6.73 1.59
CA ARG A 94 9.31 7.48 1.06
C ARG A 94 10.16 8.03 2.20
N GLN A 95 9.52 8.66 3.19
CA GLN A 95 10.22 9.22 4.35
C GLN A 95 10.97 8.14 5.15
N LYS A 96 10.37 6.96 5.37
CA LYS A 96 10.99 5.86 6.12
C LYS A 96 12.14 5.22 5.36
N ARG A 97 12.01 5.06 4.04
CA ARG A 97 13.11 4.60 3.17
C ARG A 97 14.33 5.53 3.28
N LEU A 98 14.12 6.85 3.21
CA LEU A 98 15.20 7.84 3.39
C LEU A 98 15.85 7.77 4.78
N ARG A 99 15.11 7.34 5.80
CA ARG A 99 15.63 7.12 7.17
C ARG A 99 16.36 5.78 7.33
N GLY A 100 16.50 4.97 6.28
CA GLY A 100 17.18 3.68 6.29
C GLY A 100 16.31 2.51 6.74
N TYR A 101 14.98 2.66 6.70
CA TYR A 101 14.09 1.50 6.85
C TYR A 101 14.04 0.73 5.52
N GLY A 102 14.25 -0.58 5.59
CA GLY A 102 14.23 -1.49 4.45
C GLY A 102 13.37 -2.71 4.68
N SER A 103 13.05 -3.43 3.60
CA SER A 103 12.41 -4.74 3.70
C SER A 103 13.41 -5.78 4.22
N LYS A 104 12.94 -6.75 5.02
CA LYS A 104 13.77 -7.86 5.52
C LYS A 104 14.48 -8.64 4.41
N TYR A 105 13.90 -8.69 3.21
CA TYR A 105 14.48 -9.42 2.08
C TYR A 105 15.82 -8.85 1.59
N ASN A 106 16.25 -7.69 2.09
CA ASN A 106 17.50 -7.05 1.67
C ASN A 106 18.66 -7.20 2.67
N SER A 107 18.50 -7.97 3.76
CA SER A 107 19.56 -8.16 4.76
C SER A 107 20.49 -9.37 4.49
N GLY A 108 20.45 -9.96 3.29
CA GLY A 108 21.25 -11.12 2.90
C GLY A 108 22.32 -10.90 1.83
N GLN A 109 22.35 -9.76 1.13
CA GLN A 109 23.32 -9.50 0.06
C GLN A 109 24.18 -8.29 0.37
N ARG A 110 25.11 -8.46 1.33
CA ARG A 110 26.26 -7.57 1.47
C ARG A 110 27.39 -8.26 2.24
N MET A 111 27.87 -9.38 1.73
CA MET A 111 29.22 -9.91 1.96
C MET A 111 29.61 -10.79 0.78
N VAL A 112 30.42 -10.27 -0.15
CA VAL A 112 31.71 -10.85 -0.56
C VAL A 112 32.51 -9.69 -1.18
N GLY A 113 33.58 -9.30 -0.52
CA GLY A 113 34.73 -8.58 -1.06
C GLY A 113 35.97 -9.34 -0.62
#